data_AF-A0A3M8H6K5-F1
#
_entry.id   AF-A0A3M8H6K5-F1
#
_cell.length_a   1.000
_cell.length_b   1.000
_cell.length_c   1.000
_cell.angle_alpha   90.00
_cell.angle_beta   90.00
_cell.angle_gamma   90.00
#
_symmetry.space_group_name_H-M   'P 1'
#
loop_
_entity.id
_entity.type
_entity.pdbx_description
1 polymer ?
#
loop_
_entity_poly.entity_id
_entity_poly.type
_entity_poly.pdbx_seq_one_letter_code
_entity_poly.pdbx_strand_id
1 'polypeptide(L)'
;MKRLMLFLLGLILFLTSLPIGSKMIMELIHNQRMVGLYTITNVSKGFPPTDTTFYFNDHTVEIEETIKESKSYIDPYKFKIGIADLSVKVDGKVIDTLKEYPIRIEEEGLNRYYGELAYLTLEDKKKDKTQFIVLLKKTRELKKEMPNGDIVGSVSDEKLMYSLYALDEGGSLSHDSFSFTKRNALQTELLNAGNVGHHTVGYYTDAWEGIPTLFFPFIFPFLTLIVGFILLFFFFPYRKKYKSL
;
A
#
# COMPACT_ATOMS: atom_id res chain seq x y z
N MET A 1 -43.04 -23.62 -4.28
CA MET A 1 -42.46 -22.55 -5.12
C MET A 1 -41.81 -21.44 -4.29
N LYS A 2 -42.55 -20.73 -3.41
CA LYS A 2 -42.00 -19.62 -2.58
C LYS A 2 -40.78 -19.98 -1.72
N ARG A 3 -40.80 -21.15 -1.03
CA ARG A 3 -39.66 -21.63 -0.21
C ARG A 3 -38.39 -21.87 -1.05
N LEU A 4 -38.55 -22.48 -2.23
CA LEU A 4 -37.43 -22.68 -3.15
C LEU A 4 -36.88 -21.34 -3.65
N MET A 5 -37.76 -20.39 -3.97
CA MET A 5 -37.35 -19.05 -4.39
C MET A 5 -36.57 -18.31 -3.31
N LEU A 6 -37.01 -18.35 -2.05
CA LEU A 6 -36.30 -17.74 -0.91
C LEU A 6 -34.96 -18.42 -0.63
N PHE A 7 -34.89 -19.75 -0.75
CA PHE A 7 -33.64 -20.49 -0.67
C PHE A 7 -32.66 -20.07 -1.77
N LEU A 8 -33.13 -19.98 -3.03
CA LEU A 8 -32.31 -19.54 -4.17
C LEU A 8 -31.83 -18.09 -3.99
N LEU A 9 -32.69 -17.19 -3.50
CA LEU A 9 -32.30 -15.83 -3.17
C LEU A 9 -31.21 -15.81 -2.09
N GLY A 10 -31.37 -16.60 -1.03
CA GLY A 10 -30.35 -16.76 0.01
C GLY A 10 -29.02 -17.28 -0.52
N LEU A 11 -29.07 -18.26 -1.42
CA LEU A 11 -27.89 -18.82 -2.08
C LEU A 11 -27.17 -17.76 -2.91
N ILE A 12 -27.90 -16.97 -3.70
CA ILE A 12 -27.33 -15.89 -4.50
C ILE A 12 -26.64 -14.86 -3.59
N LEU A 13 -27.35 -14.36 -2.57
CA LEU A 13 -26.79 -13.36 -1.64
C LEU A 13 -25.54 -13.87 -0.92
N PHE A 14 -25.56 -15.12 -0.46
CA PHE A 14 -24.42 -15.75 0.20
C PHE A 14 -23.24 -15.89 -0.74
N LEU A 15 -23.44 -16.47 -1.94
CA LEU A 15 -22.36 -16.74 -2.89
C LEU A 15 -21.75 -15.46 -3.48
N THR A 16 -22.53 -14.39 -3.67
CA THR A 16 -21.98 -13.12 -4.18
C THR A 16 -21.22 -12.35 -3.12
N SER A 17 -21.60 -12.49 -1.84
CA SER A 17 -20.98 -11.75 -0.74
C SER A 17 -19.76 -12.46 -0.14
N LEU A 18 -19.73 -13.80 -0.19
CA LEU A 18 -18.69 -14.60 0.47
C LEU A 18 -17.26 -14.29 -0.02
N PRO A 19 -16.95 -14.15 -1.32
CA PRO A 19 -15.58 -13.93 -1.77
C PRO A 19 -14.99 -12.61 -1.27
N ILE A 20 -15.75 -11.53 -1.34
CA ILE A 20 -15.29 -10.22 -0.88
C ILE A 20 -15.32 -10.14 0.66
N GLY A 21 -16.34 -10.69 1.32
CA GLY A 21 -16.44 -10.67 2.78
C GLY A 21 -15.32 -11.47 3.44
N SER A 22 -14.98 -12.63 2.89
CA SER A 22 -13.83 -13.42 3.35
C SER A 22 -12.50 -12.69 3.16
N LYS A 23 -12.26 -12.08 2.00
CA LYS A 23 -11.04 -11.27 1.77
C LYS A 23 -10.95 -10.09 2.74
N MET A 24 -12.05 -9.40 3.00
CA MET A 24 -12.10 -8.28 3.95
C MET A 24 -11.79 -8.71 5.38
N ILE A 25 -12.29 -9.88 5.82
CA ILE A 25 -11.94 -10.45 7.13
C ILE A 25 -10.46 -10.83 7.18
N MET A 26 -9.93 -11.45 6.12
CA MET A 26 -8.52 -11.79 6.03
C MET A 26 -7.63 -10.54 6.06
N GLU A 27 -8.05 -9.45 5.44
CA GLU A 27 -7.38 -8.14 5.53
C GLU A 27 -7.36 -7.62 6.97
N LEU A 28 -8.50 -7.68 7.68
CA LEU A 28 -8.56 -7.25 9.08
C LEU A 28 -7.61 -8.06 9.97
N ILE A 29 -7.59 -9.39 9.79
CA ILE A 29 -6.68 -10.29 10.51
C ILE A 29 -5.22 -9.99 10.16
N HIS A 30 -4.93 -9.73 8.88
CA HIS A 30 -3.62 -9.33 8.41
C HIS A 30 -3.15 -8.06 9.11
N ASN A 31 -3.95 -6.99 9.08
CA ASN A 31 -3.61 -5.70 9.68
C ASN A 31 -3.37 -5.84 11.18
N GLN A 32 -4.24 -6.57 11.89
CA GLN A 32 -4.05 -6.85 13.33
C GLN A 32 -2.74 -7.60 13.59
N ARG A 33 -2.43 -8.61 12.77
CA ARG A 33 -1.18 -9.37 12.89
C ARG A 33 0.04 -8.49 12.61
N MET A 34 -0.01 -7.63 11.60
CA MET A 34 1.09 -6.75 11.24
C MET A 34 1.36 -5.71 12.33
N VAL A 35 0.33 -5.06 12.85
CA VAL A 35 0.45 -4.13 13.99
C VAL A 35 0.94 -4.85 15.25
N GLY A 36 0.56 -6.11 15.45
CA GLY A 36 1.06 -6.92 16.56
C GLY A 36 2.54 -7.32 16.43
N LEU A 37 3.04 -7.49 15.20
CA LEU A 37 4.43 -7.91 14.93
C LEU A 37 5.39 -6.73 14.75
N TYR A 38 4.91 -5.61 14.21
CA TYR A 38 5.76 -4.52 13.75
C TYR A 38 5.29 -3.16 14.25
N THR A 39 6.25 -2.27 14.50
CA THR A 39 6.04 -0.82 14.50
C THR A 39 6.72 -0.26 13.26
N ILE A 40 5.98 0.42 12.38
CA ILE A 40 6.53 1.07 11.19
C ILE A 40 6.33 2.56 11.36
N THR A 41 7.42 3.33 11.35
CA THR A 41 7.37 4.79 11.44
C THR A 41 7.94 5.39 10.18
N ASN A 42 7.18 6.28 9.53
CA ASN A 42 7.70 7.05 8.41
C ASN A 42 8.45 8.26 8.92
N VAL A 43 9.78 8.23 8.81
CA VAL A 43 10.67 9.30 9.26
C VAL A 43 10.95 10.32 8.16
N SER A 44 10.51 10.08 6.92
CA SER A 44 10.54 11.08 5.85
C SER A 44 9.50 12.18 6.01
N LYS A 45 8.48 11.98 6.83
CA LYS A 45 7.37 12.91 7.02
C LYS A 45 7.48 13.64 8.35
N GLY A 46 7.34 14.95 8.32
CA GLY A 46 7.31 15.75 9.54
C GLY A 46 7.30 17.25 9.30
N PHE A 47 7.00 17.99 10.37
CA PHE A 47 7.28 19.41 10.50
C PHE A 47 8.09 19.64 11.79
N PRO A 48 9.31 20.19 11.72
CA PRO A 48 10.02 20.62 10.51
C PRO A 48 10.36 19.46 9.56
N PRO A 49 10.61 19.73 8.26
CA PRO A 49 11.00 18.71 7.29
C PRO A 49 12.25 17.94 7.76
N THR A 50 12.24 16.62 7.61
CA THR A 50 13.41 15.78 7.94
C THR A 50 14.51 16.01 6.90
N ASP A 51 15.75 16.17 7.37
CA ASP A 51 16.92 16.28 6.50
C ASP A 51 17.07 15.09 5.56
N THR A 52 17.67 15.32 4.39
CA THR A 52 17.97 14.26 3.42
C THR A 52 19.04 13.28 3.88
N THR A 53 19.76 13.63 4.95
CA THR A 53 20.71 12.77 5.66
C THR A 53 20.07 12.29 6.95
N PHE A 54 20.01 10.97 7.11
CA PHE A 54 19.47 10.32 8.29
C PHE A 54 20.56 9.50 8.98
N TYR A 55 20.65 9.66 10.30
CA TYR A 55 21.58 8.90 11.13
C TYR A 55 20.82 7.75 11.80
N PHE A 56 21.21 6.52 11.48
CA PHE A 56 20.68 5.31 12.09
C PHE A 56 21.82 4.60 12.83
N ASN A 57 21.84 4.73 14.16
CA ASN A 57 22.98 4.35 15.00
C ASN A 57 24.28 5.01 14.49
N ASP A 58 25.32 4.21 14.24
CA ASP A 58 26.62 4.67 13.74
C ASP A 58 26.67 4.77 12.20
N HIS A 59 25.53 4.58 11.52
CA HIS A 59 25.43 4.58 10.07
C HIS A 59 24.73 5.84 9.55
N THR A 60 25.21 6.33 8.40
CA THR A 60 24.63 7.49 7.73
C THR A 60 23.97 7.06 6.42
N VAL A 61 22.71 7.43 6.25
CA VAL A 61 21.98 7.24 4.98
C VAL A 61 21.65 8.59 4.39
N GLU A 62 22.01 8.81 3.13
CA GLU A 62 21.89 10.11 2.48
C GLU A 62 21.34 10.00 1.04
N ILE A 63 20.69 11.07 0.61
CA ILE A 63 20.26 11.27 -0.78
C ILE A 63 21.08 12.40 -1.38
N GLU A 64 21.89 12.07 -2.39
CA GLU A 64 22.52 13.06 -3.24
C GLU A 64 21.64 13.34 -4.46
N GLU A 65 21.25 14.60 -4.62
CA GLU A 65 20.37 15.07 -5.69
C GLU A 65 21.18 15.81 -6.77
N THR A 66 21.00 15.43 -8.03
CA THR A 66 21.52 16.17 -9.19
C THR A 66 20.36 16.67 -10.05
N ILE A 67 20.02 17.95 -9.91
CA ILE A 67 18.92 18.59 -10.63
C ILE A 67 19.26 18.72 -12.13
N LYS A 68 18.30 18.37 -12.99
CA LYS A 68 18.37 18.61 -14.44
C LYS A 68 17.65 19.92 -14.75
N GLU A 69 18.39 21.02 -14.73
CA GLU A 69 17.92 22.43 -14.74
C GLU A 69 16.95 22.85 -15.87
N SER A 70 16.66 21.99 -16.85
CA SER A 70 15.81 22.30 -18.01
C SER A 70 14.40 21.70 -17.99
N LYS A 71 13.99 20.97 -16.94
CA LYS A 71 12.68 20.29 -16.91
C LYS A 71 11.95 20.55 -15.58
N SER A 72 11.01 21.49 -15.57
CA SER A 72 10.02 21.62 -14.49
C SER A 72 8.60 21.77 -15.02
N TYR A 73 7.61 21.37 -14.22
CA TYR A 73 6.19 21.49 -14.54
C TYR A 73 5.35 21.56 -13.26
N ILE A 74 4.10 21.98 -13.37
CA ILE A 74 3.13 21.92 -12.26
C ILE A 74 2.35 20.61 -12.39
N ASP A 75 2.32 19.81 -11.33
CA ASP A 75 1.57 18.55 -11.30
C ASP A 75 0.06 18.80 -11.05
N PRO A 76 -0.79 17.76 -11.15
CA PRO A 76 -2.23 17.90 -10.88
C PRO A 76 -2.58 18.38 -9.47
N TYR A 77 -1.64 18.25 -8.52
CA TYR A 77 -1.80 18.65 -7.13
C TYR A 77 -1.22 20.04 -6.85
N LYS A 78 -0.85 20.77 -7.91
CA LYS A 78 -0.30 22.13 -7.87
C LYS A 78 1.09 22.24 -7.25
N PHE A 79 1.83 21.13 -7.14
CA PHE A 79 3.25 21.17 -6.77
C PHE A 79 4.12 21.50 -7.97
N LYS A 80 5.15 22.32 -7.73
CA LYS A 80 6.20 22.54 -8.71
C LYS A 80 7.17 21.37 -8.70
N ILE A 81 7.17 20.61 -9.80
CA ILE A 81 7.98 19.41 -9.98
C ILE A 81 9.20 19.73 -10.84
N GLY A 82 10.38 19.38 -10.36
CA GLY A 82 11.64 19.32 -11.10
C GLY A 82 12.01 17.88 -11.44
N ILE A 83 13.00 17.69 -12.31
CA ILE A 83 13.56 16.38 -12.63
C ILE A 83 14.98 16.28 -12.11
N ALA A 84 15.30 15.23 -11.37
CA ALA A 84 16.64 15.00 -10.81
C ALA A 84 17.08 13.54 -10.95
N ASP A 85 18.39 13.31 -10.93
CA ASP A 85 18.95 12.01 -10.60
C ASP A 85 19.18 11.95 -9.08
N LEU A 86 18.70 10.89 -8.43
CA LEU A 86 18.82 10.70 -6.97
C LEU A 86 19.74 9.51 -6.71
N SER A 87 20.86 9.73 -6.02
CA SER A 87 21.75 8.68 -5.57
C SER A 87 21.55 8.42 -4.09
N VAL A 88 21.16 7.19 -3.74
CA VAL A 88 21.00 6.77 -2.36
C VAL A 88 22.31 6.19 -1.89
N LYS A 89 22.83 6.68 -0.76
CA LYS A 89 24.08 6.20 -0.19
C LYS A 89 23.91 5.74 1.25
N VAL A 90 24.68 4.73 1.62
CA VAL A 90 24.87 4.27 3.00
C VAL A 90 26.36 4.34 3.29
N ASP A 91 26.74 5.04 4.35
CA ASP A 91 28.13 5.29 4.75
C ASP A 91 29.01 5.78 3.59
N GLY A 92 28.46 6.74 2.82
CA GLY A 92 29.12 7.34 1.66
C GLY A 92 29.17 6.46 0.40
N LYS A 93 28.76 5.20 0.46
CA LYS A 93 28.71 4.28 -0.68
C LYS A 93 27.34 4.32 -1.35
N VAL A 94 27.30 4.57 -2.67
CA VAL A 94 26.06 4.51 -3.46
C VAL A 94 25.53 3.07 -3.48
N ILE A 95 24.29 2.90 -3.04
CA ILE A 95 23.56 1.62 -3.02
C ILE A 95 22.50 1.52 -4.11
N ASP A 96 21.98 2.66 -4.58
CA ASP A 96 21.04 2.73 -5.71
C ASP A 96 21.05 4.12 -6.35
N THR A 97 20.53 4.20 -7.59
CA THR A 97 20.31 5.45 -8.30
C THR A 97 18.97 5.44 -9.01
N LEU A 98 18.18 6.49 -8.79
CA LEU A 98 16.93 6.79 -9.48
C LEU A 98 17.20 7.88 -10.52
N LYS A 99 17.15 7.51 -11.81
CA LYS A 99 17.46 8.45 -12.90
C LYS A 99 16.22 9.17 -13.42
N GLU A 100 16.33 10.49 -13.56
CA GLU A 100 15.31 11.39 -14.08
C GLU A 100 13.96 11.30 -13.34
N TYR A 101 14.00 11.29 -12.01
CA TYR A 101 12.80 11.20 -11.16
C TYR A 101 12.20 12.58 -10.86
N PRO A 102 10.87 12.64 -10.68
CA PRO A 102 10.21 13.87 -10.26
C PRO A 102 10.54 14.20 -8.79
N ILE A 103 10.81 15.47 -8.51
CA ILE A 103 11.02 15.99 -7.16
C ILE A 103 10.20 17.27 -6.95
N ARG A 104 9.70 17.52 -5.74
CA ARG A 104 9.03 18.78 -5.40
C ARG A 104 10.08 19.84 -5.06
N ILE A 105 10.28 20.82 -5.93
CA ILE A 105 11.41 21.74 -5.79
C ILE A 105 11.22 22.82 -4.72
N GLU A 106 9.97 23.08 -4.35
CA GLU A 106 9.58 24.05 -3.32
C GLU A 106 9.51 23.44 -1.91
N GLU A 107 9.63 22.11 -1.81
CA GLU A 107 9.71 21.40 -0.54
C GLU A 107 11.17 21.31 -0.08
N GLU A 108 11.34 21.07 1.22
CA GLU A 108 12.65 20.89 1.86
C GLU A 108 12.83 19.46 2.35
N GLY A 109 14.09 19.05 2.53
CA GLY A 109 14.42 17.75 3.09
C GLY A 109 13.82 16.57 2.30
N LEU A 110 13.40 15.53 3.04
CA LEU A 110 12.82 14.31 2.45
C LEU A 110 11.41 14.52 1.87
N ASN A 111 10.69 15.60 2.23
CA ASN A 111 9.37 15.91 1.67
C ASN A 111 9.43 16.16 0.16
N ARG A 112 10.61 16.56 -0.36
CA ARG A 112 10.89 16.71 -1.80
C ARG A 112 10.62 15.44 -2.61
N TYR A 113 10.80 14.27 -1.99
CA TYR A 113 10.74 12.98 -2.65
C TYR A 113 9.45 12.21 -2.40
N TYR A 114 8.43 12.89 -1.86
CA TYR A 114 7.13 12.28 -1.56
C TYR A 114 6.58 11.50 -2.78
N GLY A 115 6.22 10.24 -2.56
CA GLY A 115 5.67 9.36 -3.59
C GLY A 115 6.72 8.60 -4.41
N GLU A 116 7.99 8.99 -4.34
CA GLU A 116 9.08 8.36 -5.09
C GLU A 116 10.03 7.54 -4.19
N LEU A 117 10.26 7.99 -2.96
CA LEU A 117 10.96 7.21 -1.94
C LEU A 117 10.49 7.55 -0.52
N ALA A 118 10.78 6.66 0.41
CA ALA A 118 10.53 6.86 1.82
C ALA A 118 11.63 6.23 2.69
N TYR A 119 11.91 6.89 3.80
CA TYR A 119 12.71 6.40 4.91
C TYR A 119 11.76 5.97 6.02
N LEU A 120 11.90 4.74 6.46
CA LEU A 120 11.07 4.15 7.51
C LEU A 120 11.96 3.53 8.58
N THR A 121 11.53 3.57 9.84
CA THR A 121 12.03 2.66 10.86
C THR A 121 11.06 1.50 11.02
N LEU A 122 11.61 0.29 11.11
CA LEU A 122 10.87 -0.96 11.29
C LEU A 122 11.35 -1.64 12.56
N GLU A 123 10.49 -1.71 13.56
CA GLU A 123 10.72 -2.46 14.79
C GLU A 123 10.03 -3.83 14.69
N ASP A 124 10.77 -4.93 14.75
CA ASP A 124 10.21 -6.30 14.92
C ASP A 124 10.01 -6.55 16.42
N LYS A 125 8.77 -6.37 16.89
CA LYS A 125 8.37 -6.51 18.31
C LYS A 125 8.64 -7.89 18.89
N LYS A 126 8.73 -8.92 18.03
CA LYS A 126 8.97 -10.30 18.47
C LYS A 126 10.46 -10.57 18.65
N LYS A 127 11.30 -9.97 17.81
CA LYS A 127 12.75 -10.19 17.84
C LYS A 127 13.50 -9.11 18.61
N ASP A 128 12.83 -8.03 19.00
CA ASP A 128 13.43 -6.85 19.62
C ASP A 128 14.58 -6.31 18.75
N LYS A 129 14.27 -6.11 17.45
CA LYS A 129 15.23 -5.64 16.45
C LYS A 129 14.66 -4.46 15.70
N THR A 130 15.45 -3.40 15.57
CA THR A 130 15.12 -2.27 14.71
C THR A 130 15.89 -2.36 13.40
N GLN A 131 15.25 -1.95 12.31
CA GLN A 131 15.88 -1.80 11.01
C GLN A 131 15.51 -0.44 10.43
N PHE A 132 16.43 0.16 9.71
CA PHE A 132 16.15 1.30 8.88
C PHE A 132 15.89 0.86 7.45
N ILE A 133 14.76 1.30 6.90
CA ILE A 133 14.28 0.90 5.58
C ILE A 133 14.34 2.10 4.66
N VAL A 134 15.00 1.93 3.52
CA VAL A 134 14.86 2.81 2.36
C VAL A 134 13.99 2.12 1.33
N LEU A 135 12.82 2.67 1.10
CA LEU A 135 11.86 2.16 0.13
C LEU A 135 11.85 3.08 -1.10
N LEU A 136 12.19 2.51 -2.25
CA LEU A 136 12.34 3.24 -3.51
C LEU A 136 11.31 2.75 -4.51
N LYS A 137 10.61 3.67 -5.15
CA LYS A 137 9.81 3.38 -6.33
C LYS A 137 10.74 3.39 -7.54
N LYS A 138 10.83 2.26 -8.24
CA LYS A 138 11.67 2.06 -9.43
C LYS A 138 10.96 2.36 -10.73
N THR A 139 9.63 2.47 -10.68
CA THR A 139 8.81 2.88 -11.82
C THR A 139 8.56 4.38 -11.76
N ARG A 140 9.13 5.12 -12.70
CA ARG A 140 8.93 6.56 -12.83
C ARG A 140 7.53 6.88 -13.35
N GLU A 141 6.83 7.77 -12.65
CA GLU A 141 5.57 8.37 -13.10
C GLU A 141 5.73 9.89 -13.26
N LEU A 142 5.22 10.46 -14.34
CA LEU A 142 5.29 11.91 -14.60
C LEU A 142 3.88 12.43 -14.81
N LYS A 143 3.15 12.58 -13.71
CA LYS A 143 1.73 12.93 -13.74
C LYS A 143 1.54 14.36 -14.21
N LYS A 144 0.70 14.56 -15.23
CA LYS A 144 0.38 15.90 -15.76
C LYS A 144 -1.12 16.05 -15.95
N GLU A 145 -1.63 17.23 -15.63
CA GLU A 145 -3.01 17.61 -15.89
C GLU A 145 -3.11 18.16 -17.33
N MET A 146 -4.02 17.60 -18.11
CA MET A 146 -4.31 18.03 -19.48
C MET A 146 -5.32 19.19 -19.48
N PRO A 147 -5.44 19.98 -20.56
CA PRO A 147 -6.38 21.11 -20.63
C PRO A 147 -7.87 20.73 -20.42
N ASN A 148 -8.22 19.47 -20.65
CA ASN A 148 -9.57 18.93 -20.44
C ASN A 148 -9.80 18.43 -19.00
N GLY A 149 -8.81 18.56 -18.11
CA GLY A 149 -8.85 18.08 -16.72
C GLY A 149 -8.38 16.65 -16.50
N ASP A 150 -8.03 15.90 -17.57
CA ASP A 150 -7.55 14.53 -17.43
C ASP A 150 -6.12 14.48 -16.86
N ILE A 151 -5.85 13.52 -15.99
CA ILE A 151 -4.51 13.25 -15.49
C ILE A 151 -3.86 12.13 -16.32
N VAL A 152 -2.74 12.44 -16.96
CA VAL A 152 -1.93 11.49 -17.75
C VAL A 152 -0.59 11.22 -17.07
N GLY A 153 0.12 10.18 -17.50
CA GLY A 153 1.48 9.87 -17.01
C GLY A 153 1.53 8.98 -15.77
N SER A 154 0.37 8.55 -15.27
CA SER A 154 0.26 7.44 -14.32
C SER A 154 0.58 6.10 -15.00
N VAL A 155 1.09 5.16 -14.22
CA VAL A 155 1.43 3.81 -14.67
C VAL A 155 0.52 2.80 -13.97
N SER A 156 0.11 1.74 -14.69
CA SER A 156 -0.75 0.71 -14.10
C SER A 156 -0.02 -0.12 -13.05
N ASP A 157 -0.78 -0.65 -12.10
CA ASP A 157 -0.31 -1.46 -10.97
C ASP A 157 0.63 -2.59 -11.37
N GLU A 158 0.39 -3.24 -12.51
CA GLU A 158 1.20 -4.37 -12.99
C GLU A 158 2.62 -3.96 -13.37
N LYS A 159 2.85 -2.67 -13.63
CA LYS A 159 4.14 -2.11 -14.05
C LYS A 159 4.87 -1.38 -12.93
N LEU A 160 4.23 -1.20 -11.77
CA LEU A 160 4.85 -0.55 -10.63
C LEU A 160 5.85 -1.50 -9.95
N MET A 161 7.09 -1.05 -9.86
CA MET A 161 8.23 -1.78 -9.32
C MET A 161 8.87 -0.99 -8.19
N TYR A 162 9.37 -1.70 -7.18
CA TYR A 162 9.95 -1.13 -5.97
C TYR A 162 11.23 -1.87 -5.58
N SER A 163 12.14 -1.15 -4.95
CA SER A 163 13.31 -1.70 -4.27
C SER A 163 13.24 -1.35 -2.79
N LEU A 164 13.58 -2.29 -1.94
CA LEU A 164 13.63 -2.15 -0.49
C LEU A 164 15.05 -2.45 -0.05
N TYR A 165 15.65 -1.50 0.66
CA TYR A 165 16.93 -1.68 1.33
C TYR A 165 16.70 -1.63 2.83
N ALA A 166 17.08 -2.68 3.55
CA ALA A 166 16.95 -2.76 5.00
C ALA A 166 18.34 -2.83 5.63
N LEU A 167 18.68 -1.79 6.38
CA LEU A 167 19.89 -1.66 7.17
C LEU A 167 19.59 -2.08 8.62
N ASP A 168 20.27 -3.10 9.10
CA ASP A 168 20.17 -3.48 10.51
C ASP A 168 21.09 -2.65 11.42
N GLU A 169 20.91 -2.80 12.73
CA GLU A 169 21.67 -2.06 13.74
C GLU A 169 23.19 -2.31 13.68
N GLY A 170 23.63 -3.42 13.09
CA GLY A 170 25.05 -3.78 12.94
C GLY A 170 25.64 -3.38 11.59
N GLY A 171 24.88 -2.68 10.75
CA GLY A 171 25.33 -2.20 9.45
C GLY A 171 25.15 -3.20 8.30
N SER A 172 24.50 -4.34 8.52
CA SER A 172 24.19 -5.27 7.44
C SER A 172 23.08 -4.70 6.58
N LEU A 173 23.37 -4.54 5.29
CA LEU A 173 22.40 -4.09 4.30
C LEU A 173 21.85 -5.28 3.53
N SER A 174 20.54 -5.47 3.60
CA SER A 174 19.80 -6.40 2.75
C SER A 174 19.01 -5.65 1.69
N HIS A 175 18.82 -6.28 0.53
CA HIS A 175 18.11 -5.71 -0.61
C HIS A 175 17.07 -6.70 -1.13
N ASP A 176 15.88 -6.17 -1.43
CA ASP A 176 14.82 -6.90 -2.10
C ASP A 176 14.18 -6.03 -3.20
N SER A 177 13.62 -6.66 -4.22
CA SER A 177 12.90 -5.97 -5.29
C SER A 177 11.58 -6.67 -5.57
N PHE A 178 10.51 -5.90 -5.67
CA PHE A 178 9.16 -6.46 -5.84
C PHE A 178 8.30 -5.61 -6.77
N SER A 179 7.30 -6.24 -7.38
CA SER A 179 6.25 -5.53 -8.11
C SER A 179 5.08 -5.26 -7.17
N PHE A 180 4.31 -4.21 -7.46
CA PHE A 180 3.12 -3.87 -6.69
C PHE A 180 2.19 -5.08 -6.54
N THR A 181 1.90 -5.79 -7.63
CA THR A 181 1.00 -6.95 -7.64
C THR A 181 1.56 -8.23 -7.03
N LYS A 182 2.88 -8.30 -6.76
CA LYS A 182 3.56 -9.47 -6.18
C LYS A 182 4.30 -9.13 -4.89
N ARG A 183 3.74 -8.21 -4.11
CA ARG A 183 4.23 -7.84 -2.78
C ARG A 183 3.87 -8.89 -1.73
N ASN A 184 4.70 -9.01 -0.70
CA ASN A 184 4.38 -9.79 0.50
C ASN A 184 3.66 -8.93 1.55
N ALA A 185 3.23 -9.58 2.63
CA ALA A 185 2.53 -8.96 3.76
C ALA A 185 3.25 -7.71 4.33
N LEU A 186 4.56 -7.77 4.57
CA LEU A 186 5.32 -6.65 5.12
C LEU A 186 5.54 -5.54 4.09
N GLN A 187 5.81 -5.90 2.83
CA GLN A 187 5.97 -4.94 1.75
C GLN A 187 4.70 -4.10 1.52
N THR A 188 3.50 -4.69 1.67
CA THR A 188 2.23 -3.94 1.65
C THR A 188 2.21 -2.84 2.71
N GLU A 189 2.53 -3.17 3.95
CA GLU A 189 2.54 -2.21 5.06
C GLU A 189 3.59 -1.11 4.88
N LEU A 190 4.78 -1.47 4.39
CA LEU A 190 5.84 -0.50 4.13
C LEU A 190 5.46 0.47 3.00
N LEU A 191 4.80 -0.02 1.93
CA LEU A 191 4.29 0.85 0.86
C LEU A 191 3.28 1.88 1.39
N ASN A 192 2.34 1.42 2.21
CA ASN A 192 1.31 2.26 2.82
C ASN A 192 1.92 3.28 3.78
N ALA A 193 2.79 2.84 4.70
CA ALA A 193 3.46 3.72 5.65
C ALA A 193 4.35 4.76 4.95
N GLY A 194 5.05 4.35 3.88
CA GLY A 194 5.94 5.22 3.10
C GLY A 194 5.24 6.20 2.17
N ASN A 195 3.95 6.01 1.88
CA ASN A 195 3.22 6.76 0.85
C ASN A 195 3.92 6.78 -0.52
N VAL A 196 4.60 5.68 -0.86
CA VAL A 196 5.24 5.45 -2.17
C VAL A 196 4.33 4.66 -3.12
N GLY A 197 3.25 4.06 -2.60
CA GLY A 197 2.10 3.66 -3.40
C GLY A 197 1.31 4.88 -3.88
N HIS A 198 0.63 4.77 -5.03
CA HIS A 198 -0.22 5.86 -5.52
C HIS A 198 -1.59 5.93 -4.82
N HIS A 199 -1.95 4.88 -4.08
CA HIS A 199 -3.07 4.82 -3.13
C HIS A 199 -2.74 3.82 -2.02
N THR A 200 -3.49 3.86 -0.91
CA THR A 200 -3.43 2.84 0.14
C THR A 200 -3.92 1.50 -0.41
N VAL A 201 -3.20 0.42 -0.12
CA VAL A 201 -3.53 -0.92 -0.61
C VAL A 201 -3.59 -1.96 0.49
N GLY A 202 -4.52 -2.90 0.35
CA GLY A 202 -4.59 -4.10 1.18
C GLY A 202 -3.72 -5.23 0.63
N TYR A 203 -3.43 -6.22 1.45
CA TYR A 203 -2.69 -7.42 1.02
C TYR A 203 -3.60 -8.44 0.31
N TYR A 204 -4.80 -8.64 0.82
CA TYR A 204 -5.83 -9.52 0.25
C TYR A 204 -6.89 -8.76 -0.54
N THR A 205 -7.24 -7.54 -0.14
CA THR A 205 -8.19 -6.68 -0.84
C THR A 205 -8.12 -5.21 -0.47
N ASP A 206 -8.27 -4.34 -1.47
CA ASP A 206 -8.35 -2.88 -1.27
C ASP A 206 -9.77 -2.40 -0.92
N ALA A 207 -10.70 -3.33 -0.66
CA ALA A 207 -12.11 -3.01 -0.51
C ALA A 207 -12.39 -2.07 0.66
N TRP A 208 -11.59 -2.15 1.73
CA TRP A 208 -11.68 -1.24 2.88
C TRP A 208 -11.37 0.22 2.53
N GLU A 209 -10.53 0.46 1.52
CA GLU A 209 -10.06 1.79 1.12
C GLU A 209 -10.82 2.33 -0.12
N GLY A 210 -11.32 1.43 -0.97
CA GLY A 210 -11.80 1.79 -2.31
C GLY A 210 -13.28 2.14 -2.45
N ILE A 211 -14.15 1.87 -1.46
CA ILE A 211 -15.60 2.11 -1.58
C ILE A 211 -16.05 3.23 -0.63
N PRO A 212 -16.21 4.47 -1.13
CA PRO A 212 -16.45 5.65 -0.30
C PRO A 212 -17.92 5.80 0.16
N THR A 213 -18.62 4.70 0.41
CA THR A 213 -20.04 4.75 0.82
C THR A 213 -20.18 4.42 2.30
N LEU A 214 -20.98 5.21 3.02
CA LEU A 214 -21.29 4.98 4.44
C LEU A 214 -21.89 3.58 4.72
N PHE A 215 -22.54 2.99 3.70
CA PHE A 215 -23.21 1.69 3.79
C PHE A 215 -22.28 0.51 3.55
N PHE A 216 -21.16 0.70 2.85
CA PHE A 216 -20.11 -0.28 2.72
C PHE A 216 -19.16 -0.11 3.92
N PRO A 217 -18.78 -1.18 4.64
CA PRO A 217 -18.98 -2.61 4.33
C PRO A 217 -20.18 -3.26 5.04
N PHE A 218 -20.98 -2.49 5.78
CA PHE A 218 -22.03 -3.02 6.65
C PHE A 218 -23.16 -3.71 5.87
N ILE A 219 -23.70 -3.05 4.83
CA ILE A 219 -24.78 -3.61 3.99
C ILE A 219 -24.22 -4.70 3.08
N PHE A 220 -23.13 -4.42 2.38
CA PHE A 220 -22.42 -5.38 1.56
C PHE A 220 -20.93 -5.29 1.91
N PRO A 221 -20.24 -6.42 2.16
CA PRO A 221 -20.75 -7.79 2.00
C PRO A 221 -21.33 -8.42 3.27
N PHE A 222 -21.25 -7.79 4.44
CA PHE A 222 -21.53 -8.50 5.70
C PHE A 222 -23.02 -8.75 5.96
N LEU A 223 -23.88 -7.75 5.86
CA LEU A 223 -25.33 -7.95 6.05
C LEU A 223 -25.91 -8.87 4.97
N THR A 224 -25.51 -8.70 3.70
CA THR A 224 -25.93 -9.59 2.62
C THR A 224 -25.48 -11.03 2.84
N LEU A 225 -24.28 -11.26 3.37
CA LEU A 225 -23.79 -12.59 3.74
C LEU A 225 -24.63 -13.20 4.87
N ILE A 226 -24.94 -12.42 5.93
CA ILE A 226 -25.75 -12.86 7.07
C ILE A 226 -27.18 -13.19 6.62
N VAL A 227 -27.82 -12.30 5.88
CA VAL A 227 -29.18 -12.51 5.35
C VAL A 227 -29.20 -13.72 4.41
N GLY A 228 -28.21 -13.87 3.54
CA GLY A 228 -28.06 -15.03 2.67
C GLY A 228 -27.97 -16.33 3.46
N PHE A 229 -27.14 -16.37 4.51
CA PHE A 229 -26.99 -17.52 5.38
C PHE A 229 -28.29 -17.87 6.13
N ILE A 230 -29.00 -16.88 6.68
CA ILE A 230 -30.29 -17.06 7.35
C ILE A 230 -31.31 -17.68 6.38
N LEU A 231 -31.43 -17.14 5.16
CA LEU A 231 -32.36 -17.67 4.16
C LEU A 231 -32.02 -19.11 3.76
N LEU A 232 -30.73 -19.43 3.59
CA LEU A 232 -30.27 -20.79 3.31
C LEU A 232 -30.67 -21.77 4.42
N PHE A 233 -30.46 -21.39 5.68
CA PHE A 233 -30.73 -22.23 6.83
C PHE A 233 -32.24 -22.50 7.01
N PHE A 234 -33.07 -21.47 7.01
CA PHE A 234 -34.51 -21.61 7.27
C PHE A 234 -35.29 -22.20 6.09
N PHE A 235 -34.90 -21.88 4.86
CA PHE A 235 -35.62 -22.33 3.67
C PHE A 235 -35.00 -23.56 3.00
N PHE A 236 -33.97 -24.16 3.60
CA PHE A 236 -33.34 -25.39 3.13
C PHE A 236 -34.39 -26.43 2.71
N PRO A 237 -34.29 -27.01 1.51
CA PRO A 237 -35.29 -27.94 0.98
C PRO A 237 -35.14 -29.33 1.63
N TYR A 238 -35.49 -29.46 2.92
CA TYR A 238 -35.54 -30.76 3.57
C TYR A 238 -36.80 -31.52 3.14
N ARG A 239 -36.65 -32.58 2.32
CA ARG A 239 -37.71 -33.58 2.12
C ARG A 239 -37.62 -34.60 3.26
N LYS A 240 -38.45 -34.49 4.30
CA LYS A 240 -38.72 -35.63 5.19
C LYS A 240 -39.34 -36.75 4.32
N LYS A 241 -38.56 -37.76 3.95
CA LYS A 241 -39.13 -39.05 3.56
C LYS A 241 -39.63 -39.72 4.85
N TYR A 242 -40.88 -39.51 5.22
CA TYR A 242 -41.55 -40.48 6.08
C TYR A 242 -41.73 -41.76 5.27
N LYS A 243 -40.97 -42.80 5.58
CA LYS A 243 -41.33 -44.17 5.21
C LYS A 243 -42.54 -44.53 6.08
N SER A 244 -43.72 -44.63 5.48
CA SER A 244 -44.83 -45.37 6.08
C SER A 244 -44.47 -46.85 6.06
N LEU A 245 -44.36 -47.46 7.25
CA LEU A 245 -44.45 -48.91 7.44
C LEU A 245 -45.93 -49.27 7.55
#